data_AF-K1Q877-F1
#
_entry.id   AF-K1Q877-F1
#
_cell.length_a   1.000
_cell.length_b   1.000
_cell.length_c   1.000
_cell.angle_alpha   90.00
_cell.angle_beta   90.00
_cell.angle_gamma   90.00
#
_symmetry.space_group_name_H-M   'P 1'
#
loop_
_entity.id
_entity.type
_entity.pdbx_description
1 polymer ?
#
loop_
_entity_poly.entity_id
_entity_poly.type
_entity_poly.pdbx_seq_one_letter_code
_entity_poly.pdbx_strand_id
1 'polypeptide(L)'
;MELSIGGSETVTSTCLIPGSYGILCDNKCGRCAGNVDCGPLLGICFGGCQPGFFGSTCKMTCSATCGGDGSCSQLTAFCENGCQSGFTGTQCDQIITSPESGK
;
A
#
# COMPACT_ATOMS: atom_id res chain seq x y z
N MET A 1 49.29 -0.53 -17.14
CA MET A 1 48.00 -1.20 -17.35
C MET A 1 47.60 -1.64 -15.96
N GLU A 2 46.87 -0.80 -15.24
CA GLU A 2 45.43 -0.63 -15.47
C GLU A 2 45.01 0.83 -15.75
N LEU A 3 44.04 0.97 -16.65
CA LEU A 3 43.44 2.23 -17.10
C LEU A 3 42.42 2.72 -16.04
N SER A 4 42.68 3.85 -15.40
CA SER A 4 41.70 4.55 -14.56
C SER A 4 40.72 5.32 -15.45
N ILE A 5 39.82 4.60 -16.13
CA ILE A 5 38.70 5.17 -16.85
C ILE A 5 37.41 4.78 -16.13
N GLY A 6 36.67 5.77 -15.65
CA GLY A 6 35.29 5.64 -15.21
C GLY A 6 35.14 5.24 -13.73
N GLY A 7 34.84 6.23 -12.89
CA GLY A 7 34.16 5.95 -11.63
C GLY A 7 32.88 5.16 -11.94
N SER A 8 32.83 3.90 -11.54
CA SER A 8 31.58 3.17 -11.49
C SER A 8 30.79 3.76 -10.32
N GLU A 9 30.07 4.83 -10.59
CA GLU A 9 28.97 5.28 -9.74
C GLU A 9 27.93 4.17 -9.77
N THR A 10 28.10 3.13 -8.96
CA THR A 10 26.95 2.35 -8.56
C THR A 10 26.10 3.29 -7.73
N VAL A 11 25.10 3.89 -8.37
CA VAL A 11 24.02 4.62 -7.70
C VAL A 11 23.27 3.59 -6.85
N THR A 12 23.85 3.24 -5.71
CA THR A 12 23.20 2.50 -4.65
C THR A 12 22.17 3.47 -4.10
N SER A 13 20.99 3.44 -4.72
CA SER A 13 19.83 4.26 -4.35
C SER A 13 19.31 3.78 -2.99
N THR A 14 20.10 3.96 -1.94
CA THR A 14 19.77 3.56 -0.58
C THR A 14 19.60 4.83 0.24
N CYS A 15 18.35 5.10 0.62
CA CYS A 15 18.05 6.25 1.45
C CYS A 15 18.57 6.05 2.88
N LEU A 16 19.31 7.04 3.37
CA LEU A 16 19.83 7.05 4.75
C LEU A 16 18.74 7.42 5.77
N ILE A 17 17.64 8.03 5.31
CA ILE A 17 16.50 8.37 6.13
C ILE A 17 15.54 7.18 6.12
N PRO A 18 15.29 6.50 7.25
CA PRO A 18 14.35 5.39 7.31
C PRO A 18 12.95 5.85 6.88
N GLY A 19 12.22 4.94 6.23
CA GLY A 19 10.90 5.26 5.69
C GLY A 19 10.91 6.28 4.54
N SER A 20 12.01 6.42 3.80
CA SER A 20 12.06 7.29 2.61
C SER A 20 12.48 6.55 1.33
N TYR A 21 12.05 7.09 0.20
CA TYR A 21 12.33 6.53 -1.12
C TYR A 21 12.48 7.62 -2.19
N GLY A 22 12.96 7.19 -3.37
CA GLY A 22 13.24 8.02 -4.53
C GLY A 22 14.73 8.31 -4.63
N ILE A 23 15.16 8.72 -5.82
CA ILE A 23 16.58 9.05 -6.10
C ILE A 23 17.11 10.12 -5.13
N LEU A 24 16.25 11.05 -4.71
CA LEU A 24 16.58 12.13 -3.77
C LEU A 24 16.07 11.89 -2.34
N CYS A 25 15.44 10.74 -2.06
CA CYS A 25 14.89 10.41 -0.73
C CYS A 25 13.87 11.43 -0.17
N ASP A 26 13.23 12.20 -1.04
CA ASP A 26 12.26 13.23 -0.68
C ASP A 26 10.87 12.64 -0.35
N ASN A 27 10.59 11.42 -0.82
CA ASN A 27 9.31 10.78 -0.59
C ASN A 27 9.32 9.93 0.67
N LYS A 28 8.17 9.87 1.35
CA LYS A 28 7.96 9.01 2.53
C LYS A 28 7.17 7.75 2.19
N CYS A 29 7.59 6.61 2.73
CA CYS A 29 6.87 5.34 2.65
C CYS A 29 5.46 5.49 3.24
N GLY A 30 4.52 4.70 2.73
CA GLY A 30 3.20 4.55 3.36
C GLY A 30 3.23 3.57 4.52
N ARG A 31 2.08 2.95 4.79
CA ARG A 31 1.88 1.97 5.87
C ARG A 31 2.18 0.55 5.39
N CYS A 32 3.43 0.29 5.02
CA CYS A 32 3.86 -1.06 4.64
C CYS A 32 3.82 -2.00 5.86
N ALA A 33 3.44 -3.26 5.64
CA ALA A 33 3.50 -4.30 6.67
C ALA A 33 4.89 -4.95 6.77
N GLY A 34 5.27 -5.34 7.99
CA GLY A 34 6.52 -6.04 8.29
C GLY A 34 7.68 -5.15 8.76
N ASN A 35 8.88 -5.71 8.84
CA ASN A 35 10.13 -5.03 9.26
C ASN A 35 10.85 -4.30 8.10
N VAL A 36 10.17 -4.08 6.97
CA VAL A 36 10.75 -3.47 5.76
C VAL A 36 10.00 -2.19 5.47
N ASP A 37 10.73 -1.07 5.41
CA ASP A 37 10.17 0.27 5.22
C ASP A 37 9.36 0.42 3.92
N CYS A 38 10.03 0.39 2.77
CA CYS A 38 9.47 0.27 1.43
C CYS A 38 10.63 0.19 0.42
N GLY A 39 10.36 -0.18 -0.83
CA GLY A 39 11.39 -0.21 -1.88
C GLY A 39 12.04 1.17 -2.08
N PRO A 40 13.37 1.28 -2.11
CA PRO A 40 14.04 2.58 -1.96
C PRO A 40 13.98 3.48 -3.21
N LEU A 41 13.65 2.94 -4.40
CA LEU A 41 13.40 3.77 -5.60
C LEU A 41 11.94 4.23 -5.71
N LEU A 42 11.00 3.30 -5.57
CA LEU A 42 9.60 3.49 -5.98
C LEU A 42 8.62 3.53 -4.80
N GLY A 43 9.09 3.25 -3.59
CA GLY A 43 8.25 3.25 -2.40
C GLY A 43 7.32 2.03 -2.28
N ILE A 44 7.60 0.96 -3.03
CA ILE A 44 6.73 -0.22 -3.11
C ILE A 44 6.82 -1.05 -1.82
N CYS A 45 5.67 -1.42 -1.27
CA CYS A 45 5.55 -2.31 -0.12
C CYS A 45 5.43 -3.76 -0.58
N PHE A 46 6.56 -4.48 -0.65
CA PHE A 46 6.58 -5.90 -1.06
C PHE A 46 5.97 -6.84 -0.02
N GLY A 47 5.95 -6.43 1.26
CA GLY A 47 5.32 -7.18 2.34
C GLY A 47 3.81 -6.94 2.50
N GLY A 48 3.21 -6.18 1.58
CA GLY A 48 1.83 -5.75 1.70
C GLY A 48 1.65 -4.52 2.60
N CYS A 49 0.39 -4.23 2.94
CA CYS A 49 0.00 -3.08 3.73
C CYS A 49 -0.43 -3.48 5.14
N GLN A 50 -0.26 -2.57 6.09
CA GLN A 50 -0.91 -2.70 7.40
C GLN A 50 -2.44 -2.74 7.21
N PRO A 51 -3.18 -3.41 8.12
CA PRO A 51 -4.63 -3.42 8.09
C PRO A 51 -5.22 -2.02 7.94
N GLY A 52 -6.21 -1.88 7.05
CA GLY A 52 -6.84 -0.61 6.72
C GLY A 52 -6.13 0.23 5.66
N PHE A 53 -5.02 -0.22 5.07
CA PHE A 53 -4.32 0.49 4.00
C PHE A 53 -4.19 -0.36 2.73
N PHE A 54 -4.13 0.30 1.58
CA PHE A 54 -3.92 -0.34 0.28
C PHE A 54 -3.12 0.55 -0.68
N GLY A 55 -2.87 0.00 -1.87
CA GLY A 55 -2.00 0.52 -2.92
C GLY A 55 -0.62 -0.12 -2.88
N SER A 56 0.09 -0.07 -4.00
CA SER A 56 1.48 -0.56 -4.09
C SER A 56 2.42 0.11 -3.08
N THR A 57 2.09 1.33 -2.63
CA THR A 57 2.84 2.11 -1.64
C THR A 57 2.14 2.24 -0.28
N CYS A 58 0.98 1.59 -0.09
CA CYS A 58 0.19 1.61 1.15
C CYS A 58 -0.14 3.01 1.68
N LYS A 59 -0.42 3.95 0.77
CA LYS A 59 -0.78 5.34 1.08
C LYS A 59 -2.29 5.59 1.07
N MET A 60 -3.07 4.68 0.48
CA MET A 60 -4.53 4.80 0.43
C MET A 60 -5.16 3.99 1.56
N THR A 61 -6.35 4.38 2.00
CA THR A 61 -7.06 3.74 3.12
C THR A 61 -8.20 2.88 2.60
N CYS A 62 -8.36 1.68 3.17
CA CYS A 62 -9.54 0.85 2.96
C CYS A 62 -10.81 1.58 3.39
N SER A 63 -11.97 1.12 2.90
CA SER A 63 -13.23 1.64 3.40
C SER A 63 -13.37 1.36 4.89
N ALA A 64 -13.82 2.35 5.65
CA ALA A 64 -14.10 2.21 7.08
C ALA A 64 -15.20 1.18 7.39
N THR A 65 -15.96 0.78 6.35
CA THR A 65 -17.06 -0.17 6.40
C THR A 65 -16.64 -1.59 5.97
N CYS A 66 -15.36 -1.83 5.66
CA CYS A 66 -14.85 -3.20 5.56
C CYS A 66 -15.04 -3.92 6.91
N GLY A 67 -15.50 -5.17 6.85
CA GLY A 67 -15.66 -6.04 8.01
C GLY A 67 -14.33 -6.61 8.52
N GLY A 68 -14.41 -7.45 9.55
CA GLY A 68 -13.24 -8.09 10.16
C GLY A 68 -12.32 -7.09 10.85
N ASP A 69 -11.06 -7.05 10.44
CA ASP A 69 -10.02 -6.12 10.90
C ASP A 69 -9.99 -4.80 10.10
N GLY A 70 -10.97 -4.58 9.21
CA GLY A 70 -11.01 -3.42 8.33
C GLY A 70 -10.00 -3.48 7.18
N SER A 71 -9.37 -4.65 6.96
CA SER A 71 -8.44 -4.85 5.86
C SER A 71 -9.15 -4.97 4.51
N CYS A 72 -8.42 -4.60 3.47
CA CYS A 72 -8.81 -4.75 2.09
C CYS A 72 -7.61 -5.14 1.24
N SER A 73 -7.87 -5.73 0.07
CA SER A 73 -6.83 -6.17 -0.85
C SER A 73 -5.92 -5.01 -1.24
N GLN A 74 -4.60 -5.26 -1.18
CA GLN A 74 -3.57 -4.26 -1.47
C GLN A 74 -3.75 -3.57 -2.83
N LEU A 75 -4.25 -4.26 -3.86
CA LEU A 75 -4.33 -3.70 -5.21
C LEU A 75 -5.71 -3.19 -5.58
N THR A 76 -6.76 -3.84 -5.10
CA THR A 76 -8.14 -3.60 -5.57
C THR A 76 -9.02 -2.92 -4.53
N ALA A 77 -8.55 -2.73 -3.30
CA ALA A 77 -9.33 -2.27 -2.16
C ALA A 77 -10.57 -3.14 -1.83
N PHE A 78 -10.63 -4.37 -2.34
CA PHE A 78 -11.69 -5.32 -2.06
C PHE A 78 -11.68 -5.75 -0.59
N CYS A 79 -12.81 -5.64 0.12
CA CYS A 79 -12.93 -6.09 1.50
C CYS A 79 -13.09 -7.62 1.53
N GLU A 80 -12.00 -8.36 1.79
CA GLU A 80 -11.99 -9.84 1.77
C GLU A 80 -12.85 -10.45 2.89
N ASN A 81 -12.99 -9.74 4.00
CA ASN A 81 -13.84 -10.13 5.14
C ASN A 81 -15.30 -9.66 4.99
N GLY A 82 -15.70 -9.21 3.80
CA GLY A 82 -17.03 -8.66 3.55
C GLY A 82 -17.26 -7.28 4.20
N CYS A 83 -18.52 -6.89 4.32
CA CYS A 83 -18.91 -5.57 4.82
C CYS A 83 -19.45 -5.60 6.24
N GLN A 84 -19.29 -4.48 6.95
CA GLN A 84 -20.03 -4.20 8.17
C GLN A 84 -21.55 -4.21 7.90
N SER A 85 -22.34 -4.49 8.93
CA SER A 85 -23.80 -4.56 8.81
C SER A 85 -24.38 -3.24 8.26
N GLY A 86 -25.25 -3.36 7.26
CA GLY A 86 -25.84 -2.20 6.59
C GLY A 86 -25.05 -1.69 5.38
N PHE A 87 -23.95 -2.36 4.99
CA PHE A 87 -23.16 -2.00 3.81
C PHE A 87 -23.04 -3.17 2.82
N THR A 88 -22.88 -2.84 1.53
CA THR A 88 -22.72 -3.78 0.42
C THR A 88 -21.75 -3.22 -0.64
N GLY A 89 -21.49 -4.02 -1.66
CA GLY A 89 -20.49 -3.74 -2.70
C GLY A 89 -19.11 -4.31 -2.35
N THR A 90 -18.21 -4.31 -3.33
CA THR A 90 -16.86 -4.90 -3.21
C THR A 90 -15.93 -4.11 -2.27
N GLN A 91 -16.15 -2.81 -2.14
CA GLN A 91 -15.41 -1.92 -1.23
C GLN A 91 -16.31 -1.40 -0.09
N CYS A 92 -17.51 -1.98 0.07
CA CYS A 92 -18.47 -1.63 1.13
C CYS A 92 -18.91 -0.16 1.14
N ASP A 93 -18.82 0.54 0.01
CA ASP A 93 -19.17 1.95 -0.15
C ASP A 93 -20.68 2.21 -0.32
N GLN A 94 -21.49 1.16 -0.44
CA GLN A 94 -22.94 1.25 -0.64
C GLN A 94 -23.71 0.90 0.62
N ILE A 95 -24.72 1.70 0.98
CA ILE A 95 -25.61 1.41 2.11
C ILE A 95 -26.71 0.46 1.64
N ILE A 96 -27.05 -0.53 2.47
CA ILE A 96 -28.22 -1.38 2.28
C ILE A 96 -29.47 -0.56 2.63
N THR A 97 -29.94 0.23 1.67
CA THR A 97 -31.27 0.83 1.71
C THR A 97 -32.25 -0.19 1.14
N SER A 98 -32.89 -1.03 1.97
CA SER A 98 -33.97 -1.89 1.50
C SER A 98 -35.16 -1.02 1.03
N PRO A 99 -35.82 -1.36 -0.11
CA PRO A 99 -36.43 -2.67 -0.29
C PRO A 99 -36.25 -3.39 -1.65
N GLU A 100 -35.15 -3.23 -2.41
CA GLU A 100 -34.98 -4.04 -3.65
C GLU A 100 -33.54 -4.52 -3.90
N SER A 101 -33.12 -5.60 -3.23
CA SER A 101 -31.97 -6.40 -3.67
C SER A 101 -32.22 -7.87 -3.31
N GLY A 102 -33.08 -8.49 -4.11
CA GLY A 102 -33.46 -9.89 -4.01
C GLY A 102 -34.56 -10.20 -5.02
N LYS A 103 -34.24 -10.17 -6.31
CA LYS A 103 -35.05 -10.82 -7.35
C LYS A 103 -34.35 -12.11 -7.75
#